data_AF-A0AA42YNR4-F1
#
_entry.id   AF-A0AA42YNR4-F1
#
_cell.length_a   1.000
_cell.length_b   1.000
_cell.length_c   1.000
_cell.angle_alpha   90.00
_cell.angle_beta   90.00
_cell.angle_gamma   90.00
#
_symmetry.space_group_name_H-M   'P 1'
#
loop_
_entity.id
_entity.type
_entity.pdbx_description
1 polymer ?
#
loop_
_entity_poly.entity_id
_entity_poly.type
_entity_poly.pdbx_seq_one_letter_code
_entity_poly.pdbx_strand_id
1 'polypeptide(L)' 'MKFFIMERNIGEDATKEQAEKLIEMLKAKGWDVEYGAKRNVATDVSEFGQEDRLQSKFADDFMDCLSKMEE' A
#
# COMPACT_ATOMS: atom_id res chain seq x y z
N MET A 1 -7.65 9.43 2.95
CA MET A 1 -6.88 9.25 1.71
C MET A 1 -7.01 7.79 1.33
N LYS A 2 -7.38 7.50 0.08
CA LYS A 2 -7.55 6.12 -0.39
C LYS A 2 -6.30 5.67 -1.13
N PHE A 3 -5.72 4.57 -0.70
CA PHE A 3 -4.57 3.95 -1.34
C PHE A 3 -5.03 2.81 -2.24
N PHE A 4 -4.26 2.52 -3.27
CA PHE A 4 -4.49 1.45 -4.22
C PHE A 4 -3.26 0.55 -4.24
N ILE A 5 -3.45 -0.75 -4.17
CA ILE A 5 -2.36 -1.71 -4.28
C ILE A 5 -2.68 -2.66 -5.42
N MET A 6 -1.68 -2.93 -6.24
CA MET A 6 -1.70 -3.97 -7.24
C MET A 6 -0.47 -4.85 -7.10
N GLU A 7 -0.51 -5.99 -7.77
CA GLU A 7 0.55 -7.02 -7.77
C GLU A 7 1.94 -6.40 -8.01
N ARG A 8 2.05 -5.49 -8.99
CA ARG A 8 3.31 -4.79 -9.28
C ARG A 8 3.86 -3.88 -8.17
N ASN A 9 3.05 -3.50 -7.17
CA ASN A 9 3.56 -2.75 -6.01
C ASN A 9 4.32 -3.65 -5.04
N ILE A 10 4.08 -4.97 -5.10
CA ILE A 10 4.70 -5.98 -4.23
C ILE A 10 5.95 -6.53 -4.92
N GLY A 11 5.83 -6.88 -6.20
CA GLY A 11 6.93 -7.40 -7.01
C GLY A 11 6.45 -7.78 -8.42
N GLU A 12 7.38 -8.00 -9.35
CA GLU A 12 7.03 -8.41 -10.73
C GLU A 12 6.38 -9.80 -10.79
N ASP A 13 6.68 -10.68 -9.82
CA ASP A 13 6.14 -12.04 -9.69
C ASP A 13 5.01 -12.17 -8.67
N ALA A 14 4.55 -11.06 -8.08
CA ALA A 14 3.49 -11.11 -7.08
C ALA A 14 2.15 -11.47 -7.73
N THR A 15 1.30 -12.20 -7.01
CA THR A 15 -0.04 -12.57 -7.49
C THR A 15 -1.11 -11.64 -6.95
N LYS A 16 -2.26 -11.63 -7.63
CA LYS A 16 -3.48 -10.96 -7.15
C LYS A 16 -3.86 -11.36 -5.73
N GLU A 17 -3.70 -12.64 -5.37
CA GLU A 17 -3.98 -13.13 -4.01
C GLU A 17 -3.05 -12.50 -2.95
N GLN A 18 -1.77 -12.33 -3.28
CA GLN A 18 -0.83 -11.64 -2.39
C GLN A 18 -1.20 -10.15 -2.24
N ALA A 19 -1.62 -9.51 -3.32
CA ALA A 19 -2.11 -8.13 -3.27
C ALA A 19 -3.38 -7.99 -2.43
N GLU A 20 -4.34 -8.90 -2.59
CA GLU A 20 -5.58 -8.90 -1.80
C GLU A 20 -5.30 -9.15 -0.30
N LYS A 21 -4.41 -10.10 0.02
CA LYS A 21 -3.99 -10.37 1.40
C LYS A 21 -3.32 -9.16 2.05
N LEU A 22 -2.45 -8.46 1.31
CA LEU A 22 -1.81 -7.22 1.79
C LEU A 22 -2.83 -6.11 2.06
N ILE A 23 -3.81 -5.95 1.16
CA ILE A 23 -4.89 -4.99 1.31
C ILE A 23 -5.73 -5.29 2.56
N GLU A 24 -6.06 -6.56 2.82
CA GLU A 24 -6.79 -6.95 4.03
C GLU A 24 -5.99 -6.62 5.31
N MET A 25 -4.69 -6.89 5.34
CA MET A 25 -3.84 -6.56 6.48
C MET A 25 -3.77 -5.06 6.75
N LEU A 26 -3.67 -4.24 5.69
CA LEU A 26 -3.64 -2.79 5.81
C LEU A 26 -5.00 -2.22 6.24
N LYS A 27 -6.11 -2.78 5.73
CA LYS A 27 -7.46 -2.45 6.22
C LYS A 27 -7.65 -2.78 7.69
N ALA A 28 -7.12 -3.91 8.15
CA ALA A 28 -7.16 -4.30 9.56
C ALA A 28 -6.39 -3.32 10.47
N LYS A 29 -5.33 -2.68 9.93
CA LYS A 29 -4.60 -1.58 10.60
C LYS A 29 -5.31 -0.22 10.54
N GLY A 30 -6.44 -0.13 9.84
CA GLY A 30 -7.26 1.08 9.72
C GLY A 30 -6.97 1.92 8.47
N TRP A 31 -6.24 1.38 7.49
CA TRP A 31 -5.97 2.06 6.22
C TRP A 31 -7.11 1.86 5.21
N ASP A 32 -7.50 2.92 4.52
CA ASP A 32 -8.46 2.86 3.42
C ASP A 32 -7.73 2.49 2.12
N VAL A 33 -7.62 1.19 1.84
CA VAL A 33 -6.85 0.62 0.72
C VAL A 33 -7.74 -0.23 -0.19
N GLU A 34 -7.55 -0.19 -1.50
CA GLU A 34 -8.27 -1.03 -2.46
C GLU A 34 -7.37 -1.67 -3.50
N TYR A 35 -7.86 -2.76 -4.11
CA TYR A 35 -7.18 -3.37 -5.24
C TYR A 35 -7.40 -2.53 -6.50
N GLY A 36 -6.31 -2.12 -7.15
CA GLY A 36 -6.43 -1.43 -8.43
C GLY A 36 -5.16 -0.74 -8.93
N ALA A 37 -5.13 -0.50 -10.23
CA ALA A 37 -4.08 0.26 -10.93
C ALA A 37 -4.41 1.75 -11.05
N LYS A 38 -5.42 2.24 -10.31
CA LYS A 38 -5.77 3.66 -10.35
C LYS A 38 -4.59 4.40 -9.72
N ARG A 39 -3.99 5.34 -10.47
CA ARG A 39 -2.83 6.15 -10.02
C ARG A 39 -3.02 6.49 -8.55
N ASN A 40 -2.21 5.86 -7.70
CA ASN A 40 -2.09 6.28 -6.33
C ASN A 40 -1.72 7.75 -6.40
N VAL A 41 -2.56 8.59 -5.80
CA VAL A 41 -2.26 10.00 -5.61
C VAL A 41 -0.95 10.16 -4.80
N ALA A 42 -0.48 9.10 -4.12
CA ALA A 42 0.84 9.04 -3.49
C ALA A 42 2.04 8.87 -4.46
N THR A 43 1.83 8.65 -5.77
CA THR A 43 2.92 8.64 -6.78
C THR A 43 3.03 9.94 -7.58
N ASP A 44 2.07 10.86 -7.44
CA ASP A 44 2.11 12.20 -8.04
C ASP A 44 2.50 13.20 -6.94
N VAL A 45 3.81 13.37 -6.80
CA VAL A 45 4.46 14.27 -5.83
C VAL A 45 4.04 15.71 -6.13
N SER A 46 3.01 16.24 -5.46
CA SER A 46 2.75 17.68 -5.38
C SER A 46 1.71 18.03 -4.31
N GLU A 47 2.04 17.86 -3.03
CA GLU A 47 1.56 18.74 -1.95
C GLU A 47 2.46 18.59 -0.70
N PHE A 48 3.39 19.54 -0.55
CA PHE A 48 4.51 19.53 0.40
C PHE A 48 4.06 19.48 1.87
N GLY A 49 4.52 18.46 2.61
CA GLY A 49 4.86 18.55 4.05
C GLY A 49 3.94 17.88 5.07
N GLN A 50 2.63 17.75 4.83
CA GLN A 50 1.73 17.00 5.73
C GLN A 50 1.43 15.58 5.24
N GLU A 51 1.43 15.37 3.93
CA GLU A 51 1.34 14.05 3.33
C GLU A 51 2.54 13.17 3.66
N ASP A 52 3.72 13.76 3.83
CA ASP A 52 4.99 13.07 4.09
C ASP A 52 4.92 12.14 5.32
N ARG A 53 4.29 12.58 6.42
CA ARG A 53 4.16 11.77 7.64
C ARG A 53 3.15 10.64 7.50
N LEU A 54 2.04 10.89 6.81
CA LEU A 54 1.01 9.89 6.62
C LEU A 54 1.46 8.84 5.60
N GLN A 55 2.11 9.28 4.52
CA GLN A 55 2.74 8.41 3.52
C GLN A 55 3.90 7.63 4.12
N SER A 56 4.74 8.23 4.97
CA SER A 56 5.79 7.51 5.71
C SER A 56 5.19 6.42 6.59
N LYS A 57 4.16 6.74 7.38
CA LYS A 57 3.50 5.74 8.23
C LYS A 57 2.83 4.63 7.42
N PHE A 58 2.22 4.98 6.29
CA PHE A 58 1.66 4.00 5.36
C PHE A 58 2.75 3.10 4.78
N ALA A 59 3.91 3.66 4.40
CA ALA A 59 5.04 2.90 3.89
C ALA A 59 5.63 1.95 4.97
N ASP A 60 5.75 2.40 6.22
CA ASP A 60 6.18 1.56 7.34
C ASP A 60 5.22 0.38 7.56
N ASP A 61 3.91 0.65 7.59
CA ASP A 61 2.89 -0.40 7.76
C ASP A 61 2.82 -1.33 6.54
N PHE A 62 3.04 -0.82 5.33
CA PHE A 62 3.12 -1.61 4.11
C PHE A 62 4.30 -2.57 4.14
N MET A 63 5.49 -2.11 4.54
CA MET A 63 6.68 -2.95 4.67
C MET A 63 6.56 -3.98 5.79
N ASP A 64 5.94 -3.63 6.93
CA ASP A 64 5.62 -4.58 8.02
C ASP A 64 4.67 -5.69 7.55
N CYS A 65 3.64 -5.34 6.79
CA CYS A 65 2.72 -6.33 6.22
C CYS A 65 3.39 -7.20 5.15
N LEU A 66 4.25 -6.64 4.31
CA LEU A 66 5.04 -7.40 3.34
C LEU A 66 5.95 -8.42 4.03
N SER A 67 6.73 -7.99 5.03
CA SER A 67 7.63 -8.86 5.77
C SER A 67 6.90 -10.05 6.41
N LYS A 68 5.66 -9.86 6.89
CA LYS A 68 4.81 -10.93 7.47
C LYS A 68 4.23 -11.89 6.44
N MET A 69 4.27 -11.56 5.15
CA MET A 69 3.84 -12.46 4.08
C MET A 69 4.99 -13.28 3.51
N GLU A 70 6.24 -12.86 3.72
CA GLU A 70 7.44 -13.60 3.29
C GLU A 70 7.91 -14.65 4.33
N GLU A 71 7.43 -14.58 5.59
CA GLU A 71 7.56 -15.64 6.62
C GLU A 71 6.49 -16.74 6.48
#